data_AF-A0A6J4LHM5-F1
#
_entry.id   AF-A0A6J4LHM5-F1
#
_cell.length_a   1.000
_cell.length_b   1.000
_cell.length_c   1.000
_cell.angle_alpha   90.00
_cell.angle_beta   90.00
_cell.angle_gamma   90.00
#
_symmetry.space_group_name_H-M   'P 1'
#
loop_
_entity.id
_entity.type
_entity.pdbx_description
1 polymer ?
#
loop_
_entity_poly.entity_id
_entity_poly.type
_entity_poly.pdbx_seq_one_letter_code
_entity_poly.pdbx_strand_id
1 'polypeptide(L)'
;VDGQPGASAFTYVLTTYRLTEHHTAGGMSRTVPFLSELQPEMFCEVSPELATERGLEHGGWATVVTMRQAIEARVMVTERIAPQTFDGRRVHTVGLPYHWGGIGEVTGDSANELLSVVLDPNVHIGEYKALTCDIQPGRRPRGRSRLDLVDRYRSLAGGGGRPA
;
A
#
# COMPACT_ATOMS: atom_id res chain seq x y z
N VAL A 1 -10.27 22.67 -2.69
CA VAL A 1 -11.31 21.64 -2.94
C VAL A 1 -11.43 20.78 -1.69
N ASP A 2 -12.11 21.33 -0.67
CA ASP A 2 -12.49 20.56 0.52
C ASP A 2 -13.93 20.08 0.30
N GLY A 3 -14.19 18.77 0.48
CA GLY A 3 -15.56 18.26 0.45
C GLY A 3 -15.91 17.18 -0.58
N GLN A 4 -14.97 16.34 -1.01
CA GLN A 4 -15.37 15.05 -1.60
C GLN A 4 -15.68 14.05 -0.46
N PRO A 5 -16.90 13.48 -0.38
CA PRO A 5 -17.21 12.42 0.56
C PRO A 5 -16.23 11.27 0.37
N GLY A 6 -15.47 10.94 1.42
CA GLY A 6 -14.48 9.86 1.41
C GLY A 6 -13.02 10.26 1.54
N ALA A 7 -12.71 11.55 1.35
CA ALA A 7 -11.34 12.08 1.42
C ALA A 7 -10.68 11.99 2.81
N SER A 8 -11.45 11.78 3.89
CA SER A 8 -10.91 11.70 5.25
C SER A 8 -10.35 10.32 5.61
N ALA A 9 -10.80 9.24 4.95
CA ALA A 9 -10.40 7.88 5.32
C ALA A 9 -9.09 7.43 4.68
N PHE A 10 -8.70 8.04 3.55
CA PHE A 10 -7.50 7.68 2.77
C PHE A 10 -6.72 8.95 2.42
N THR A 11 -5.84 9.38 3.31
CA THR A 11 -5.15 10.67 3.25
C THR A 11 -3.76 10.62 2.63
N TYR A 12 -3.21 9.43 2.37
CA TYR A 12 -1.87 9.26 1.84
C TYR A 12 -1.88 8.79 0.38
N VAL A 13 -0.86 9.20 -0.37
CA VAL A 13 -0.64 8.74 -1.74
C VAL A 13 0.09 7.40 -1.68
N LEU A 14 -0.40 6.41 -2.40
CA LEU A 14 0.26 5.14 -2.62
C LEU A 14 0.90 5.13 -4.00
N THR A 15 2.15 4.71 -4.07
CA THR A 15 2.83 4.47 -5.35
C THR A 15 3.47 3.09 -5.37
N THR A 16 3.57 2.48 -6.56
CA THR A 16 4.28 1.21 -6.74
C THR A 16 5.54 1.37 -7.58
N TYR A 17 6.56 0.58 -7.33
CA TYR A 17 7.81 0.60 -8.11
C TYR A 17 8.52 -0.76 -8.10
N ARG A 18 9.74 -0.79 -8.63
CA ARG A 18 10.54 -2.00 -8.79
C ARG A 18 11.78 -1.98 -7.93
N LEU A 19 12.30 -3.17 -7.68
CA LEU A 19 13.61 -3.43 -7.09
C LEU A 19 14.51 -4.08 -8.13
N THR A 20 15.82 -3.96 -7.94
CA THR A 20 16.82 -4.54 -8.84
C THR A 20 16.75 -6.07 -8.82
N GLU A 21 16.51 -6.65 -7.66
CA GLU A 21 16.59 -8.08 -7.38
C GLU A 21 15.34 -8.84 -7.83
N HIS A 22 14.22 -8.15 -8.03
CA HIS A 22 12.96 -8.77 -8.36
C HIS A 22 12.40 -8.37 -9.73
N HIS A 23 11.93 -9.38 -10.45
CA HIS A 23 11.36 -9.24 -11.78
C HIS A 23 9.84 -9.36 -11.76
N THR A 24 9.15 -8.39 -12.36
CA THR A 24 7.67 -8.32 -12.51
C THR A 24 6.91 -8.59 -11.21
N ALA A 25 6.03 -9.59 -11.14
CA ALA A 25 5.30 -9.93 -9.90
C ALA A 25 6.11 -10.88 -8.98
N GLY A 26 7.41 -11.00 -9.24
CA GLY A 26 8.34 -11.85 -8.49
C GLY A 26 8.22 -13.34 -8.75
N GLY A 27 7.32 -13.80 -9.63
CA GLY A 27 7.08 -15.24 -9.87
C GLY A 27 8.31 -16.02 -10.31
N MET A 28 9.28 -15.38 -10.98
CA MET A 28 10.56 -15.99 -11.34
C MET A 28 11.67 -15.75 -10.33
N SER A 29 11.68 -14.59 -9.66
CA SER A 29 12.82 -14.16 -8.83
C SER A 29 12.67 -14.59 -7.37
N ARG A 30 11.44 -14.70 -6.85
CA ARG A 30 11.17 -15.23 -5.50
C ARG A 30 11.37 -16.74 -5.39
N THR A 31 11.68 -17.42 -6.48
CA THR A 31 12.09 -18.85 -6.48
C THR A 31 13.60 -19.02 -6.61
N VAL A 32 14.35 -17.91 -6.73
CA VAL A 32 15.81 -17.93 -6.77
C VAL A 32 16.33 -17.61 -5.37
N PRO A 33 17.00 -18.56 -4.67
CA PRO A 33 17.39 -18.37 -3.27
C PRO A 33 18.23 -17.11 -3.03
N PHE A 34 19.23 -16.84 -3.88
CA PHE A 34 20.10 -15.67 -3.71
C PHE A 34 19.34 -14.34 -3.84
N LEU A 35 18.37 -14.24 -4.75
CA LEU A 35 17.58 -13.01 -4.90
C LEU A 35 16.60 -12.85 -3.75
N SER A 36 16.04 -13.97 -3.28
CA SER A 36 15.13 -14.02 -2.15
C SER A 36 15.83 -13.69 -0.82
N GLU A 37 17.12 -14.05 -0.69
CA GLU A 37 17.95 -13.65 0.44
C GLU A 37 18.19 -12.13 0.46
N LEU A 38 18.42 -11.51 -0.70
CA LEU A 38 18.64 -10.07 -0.80
C LEU A 38 17.37 -9.23 -0.51
N GLN A 39 16.20 -9.72 -0.90
CA GLN A 39 14.91 -9.04 -0.70
C GLN A 39 13.86 -10.01 -0.12
N PRO A 40 13.90 -10.30 1.19
CA PRO A 40 13.12 -11.40 1.76
C PRO A 40 11.68 -11.06 2.09
N GLU A 41 11.36 -9.80 2.37
CA GLU A 41 10.06 -9.38 2.85
C GLU A 41 9.53 -8.19 2.04
N MET A 42 8.22 -8.20 1.78
CA MET A 42 7.55 -7.02 1.26
C MET A 42 7.68 -5.89 2.27
N PHE A 43 8.08 -4.70 1.81
CA PHE A 43 8.21 -3.51 2.64
C PHE A 43 7.43 -2.32 2.08
N CYS A 44 7.23 -1.31 2.91
CA CYS A 44 6.73 0.00 2.53
C CYS A 44 7.74 1.08 2.91
N GLU A 45 8.02 1.97 1.97
CA GLU A 45 8.85 3.14 2.24
C GLU A 45 7.97 4.29 2.70
N VAL A 46 8.38 4.92 3.81
CA VAL A 46 7.69 6.06 4.39
C VAL A 46 8.71 7.10 4.86
N SER A 47 8.32 8.37 4.83
CA SER A 47 9.15 9.45 5.35
C SER A 47 9.25 9.41 6.89
N PRO A 48 10.29 9.97 7.51
CA PRO A 48 10.37 10.08 8.98
C PRO A 48 9.17 10.81 9.59
N GLU A 49 8.63 11.81 8.90
CA GLU A 49 7.45 12.56 9.32
C GLU A 49 6.19 11.71 9.29
N LEU A 50 5.96 10.94 8.21
CA LEU A 50 4.82 10.02 8.15
C LEU A 50 4.94 8.92 9.21
N ALA A 51 6.14 8.40 9.42
CA ALA A 51 6.40 7.40 10.46
C ALA A 51 6.08 7.96 11.85
N THR A 52 6.48 9.18 12.15
CA THR A 52 6.16 9.88 13.41
C THR A 52 4.66 10.13 13.53
N GLU A 53 4.02 10.63 12.48
CA GLU A 53 2.58 10.93 12.44
C GLU A 53 1.72 9.69 12.72
N ARG A 54 2.17 8.52 12.26
CA ARG A 54 1.40 7.27 12.34
C ARG A 54 1.97 6.22 13.31
N GLY A 55 2.99 6.59 14.08
CA GLY A 55 3.63 5.68 15.02
C GLY A 55 4.20 4.42 14.36
N LEU A 56 4.76 4.56 13.16
CA LEU A 56 5.40 3.47 12.43
C LEU A 56 6.87 3.32 12.88
N GLU A 57 7.28 2.11 13.19
CA GLU A 57 8.63 1.80 13.61
C GLU A 57 9.44 1.19 12.46
N HIS A 58 10.66 1.66 12.21
CA HIS A 58 11.54 1.08 11.18
C HIS A 58 11.80 -0.42 11.48
N GLY A 59 11.62 -1.28 10.48
CA GLY A 59 11.68 -2.75 10.63
C GLY A 59 10.42 -3.37 11.26
N GLY A 60 9.52 -2.55 11.81
CA GLY A 60 8.21 -2.97 12.30
C GLY A 60 7.26 -3.35 11.17
N TRP A 61 6.04 -3.72 11.53
CA TRP A 61 4.97 -4.02 10.56
C TRP A 61 4.04 -2.83 10.39
N ALA A 62 3.51 -2.69 9.18
CA ALA A 62 2.40 -1.80 8.88
C ALA A 62 1.33 -2.50 8.05
N THR A 63 0.09 -2.06 8.24
CA THR A 63 -1.06 -2.44 7.45
C THR A 63 -1.41 -1.29 6.52
N VAL A 64 -1.35 -1.52 5.21
CA VAL A 64 -1.75 -0.55 4.19
C VAL A 64 -3.14 -0.92 3.70
N VAL A 65 -4.05 0.06 3.68
CA VAL A 65 -5.47 -0.15 3.37
C VAL A 65 -5.91 0.78 2.25
N THR A 66 -6.63 0.23 1.28
CA THR A 66 -7.39 1.01 0.29
C THR A 66 -8.86 0.59 0.33
N MET A 67 -9.71 1.24 -0.47
CA MET A 67 -11.10 0.82 -0.69
C MET A 67 -11.23 -0.64 -1.15
N ARG A 68 -10.18 -1.19 -1.76
CA ARG A 68 -10.21 -2.55 -2.32
C ARG A 68 -9.87 -3.61 -1.29
N GLN A 69 -8.77 -3.44 -0.57
CA GLN A 69 -8.26 -4.45 0.36
C GLN A 69 -7.25 -3.86 1.36
N ALA A 70 -6.80 -4.71 2.29
CA ALA A 70 -5.66 -4.43 3.18
C ALA A 70 -4.53 -5.47 3.00
N ILE A 71 -3.29 -4.99 2.98
CA ILE A 71 -2.07 -5.81 2.96
C ILE A 71 -1.18 -5.45 4.17
N GLU A 72 -0.18 -6.28 4.45
CA GLU A 72 0.88 -5.94 5.40
C GLU A 72 2.25 -5.88 4.74
N ALA A 73 3.12 -5.01 5.26
CA ALA A 73 4.50 -4.83 4.80
C ALA A 73 5.40 -4.42 5.97
N ARG A 74 6.70 -4.70 5.86
CA ARG A 74 7.72 -4.14 6.75
C ARG A 74 7.90 -2.65 6.53
N VAL A 75 8.10 -1.90 7.59
CA VAL A 75 8.29 -0.44 7.48
C VAL A 75 9.77 -0.13 7.20
N MET A 76 10.03 0.58 6.11
CA MET A 76 11.32 1.20 5.84
C MET A 76 11.17 2.73 5.96
N VAL A 77 11.51 3.26 7.13
CA VAL A 77 11.62 4.71 7.31
C VAL A 77 12.86 5.21 6.58
N THR A 78 12.69 6.19 5.68
CA THR A 78 13.76 6.70 4.81
C THR A 78 13.51 8.14 4.38
N GLU A 79 14.58 8.94 4.26
CA GLU A 79 14.54 10.32 3.76
C GLU A 79 14.38 10.40 2.22
N ARG A 80 14.50 9.26 1.51
CA ARG A 80 14.38 9.21 0.04
C ARG A 80 12.98 9.55 -0.47
N ILE A 81 11.96 9.43 0.37
CA ILE A 81 10.58 9.85 0.07
C ILE A 81 10.27 11.07 0.93
N ALA A 82 10.34 12.26 0.32
CA ALA A 82 10.00 13.50 0.98
C ALA A 82 8.49 13.78 0.89
N PRO A 83 7.84 14.27 1.96
CA PRO A 83 6.49 14.80 1.87
C PRO A 83 6.43 15.97 0.87
N GLN A 84 5.34 16.07 0.13
CA GLN A 84 5.10 17.16 -0.81
C GLN A 84 4.11 18.15 -0.21
N THR A 85 4.25 19.43 -0.55
CA THR A 85 3.27 20.46 -0.15
C THR A 85 2.45 20.88 -1.36
N PHE A 86 1.14 20.68 -1.28
CA PHE A 86 0.17 21.11 -2.30
C PHE A 86 -0.90 21.97 -1.64
N ASP A 87 -1.14 23.17 -2.16
CA ASP A 87 -2.11 24.13 -1.62
C ASP A 87 -1.98 24.35 -0.10
N GLY A 88 -0.74 24.44 0.40
CA GLY A 88 -0.45 24.60 1.82
C GLY A 88 -0.68 23.37 2.69
N ARG A 89 -1.09 22.24 2.10
CA ARG A 89 -1.27 20.95 2.78
C ARG A 89 -0.08 20.04 2.53
N ARG A 90 0.40 19.40 3.60
CA ARG A 90 1.42 18.37 3.50
C ARG A 90 0.78 17.05 3.07
N VAL A 91 1.31 16.44 2.03
CA VAL A 91 0.87 15.18 1.45
C VAL A 91 2.01 14.18 1.57
N HIS A 92 1.74 13.04 2.21
CA HIS A 92 2.72 11.98 2.39
C HIS A 92 2.49 10.85 1.38
N THR A 93 3.59 10.24 0.95
CA THR A 93 3.60 9.11 0.01
C THR A 93 4.07 7.84 0.71
N VAL A 94 3.35 6.74 0.48
CA VAL A 94 3.71 5.38 0.85
C VAL A 94 4.19 4.66 -0.42
N GLY A 95 5.47 4.26 -0.41
CA GLY A 95 6.09 3.53 -1.51
C GLY A 95 5.97 2.02 -1.33
N LEU A 96 5.55 1.28 -2.36
CA LEU A 96 5.47 -0.18 -2.33
C LEU A 96 6.14 -0.84 -3.55
N PRO A 97 7.13 -1.73 -3.36
CA PRO A 97 7.51 -2.65 -4.41
C PRO A 97 6.40 -3.71 -4.63
N TYR A 98 6.11 -4.08 -5.88
CA TYR A 98 4.98 -4.95 -6.23
C TYR A 98 5.34 -6.42 -6.49
N HIS A 99 6.44 -6.89 -5.89
CA HIS A 99 7.08 -8.16 -6.28
C HIS A 99 6.63 -9.40 -5.49
N TRP A 100 5.77 -9.27 -4.49
CA TRP A 100 5.39 -10.39 -3.62
C TRP A 100 4.05 -11.04 -3.97
N GLY A 101 3.90 -12.27 -3.50
CA GLY A 101 2.71 -13.10 -3.67
C GLY A 101 2.80 -14.36 -2.80
N GLY A 102 1.77 -15.21 -2.87
CA GLY A 102 1.61 -16.34 -1.94
C GLY A 102 2.49 -17.58 -2.21
N ILE A 103 3.31 -17.58 -3.27
CA ILE A 103 4.10 -18.76 -3.70
C ILE A 103 5.53 -18.33 -4.02
N GLY A 104 6.54 -19.02 -3.49
CA GLY A 104 7.98 -18.78 -3.68
C GLY A 104 8.79 -19.14 -2.43
N GLU A 105 10.11 -19.03 -2.48
CA GLU A 105 11.01 -19.11 -1.32
C GLU A 105 10.66 -18.02 -0.29
N VAL A 106 10.32 -16.83 -0.79
CA VAL A 106 9.81 -15.72 0.00
C VAL A 106 8.38 -15.38 -0.41
N THR A 107 7.53 -15.16 0.59
CA THR A 107 6.10 -14.92 0.42
C THR A 107 5.68 -13.59 1.04
N GLY A 108 4.56 -13.06 0.56
CA GLY A 108 3.99 -11.82 1.04
C GLY A 108 2.66 -11.55 0.35
N ASP A 109 1.98 -10.48 0.75
CA ASP A 109 0.82 -10.02 0.02
C ASP A 109 1.24 -9.41 -1.32
N SER A 110 0.32 -9.37 -2.29
CA SER A 110 0.54 -8.65 -3.54
C SER A 110 0.11 -7.20 -3.39
N ALA A 111 0.97 -6.24 -3.75
CA ALA A 111 0.59 -4.83 -3.82
C ALA A 111 -0.62 -4.60 -4.73
N ASN A 112 -0.80 -5.46 -5.74
CA ASN A 112 -1.93 -5.39 -6.66
C ASN A 112 -3.28 -5.64 -5.97
N GLU A 113 -3.34 -6.18 -4.76
CA GLU A 113 -4.58 -6.28 -3.98
C GLU A 113 -5.15 -4.90 -3.61
N LEU A 114 -4.29 -3.88 -3.53
CA LEU A 114 -4.67 -2.52 -3.18
C LEU A 114 -5.14 -1.70 -4.39
N LEU A 115 -4.72 -2.07 -5.61
CA LEU A 115 -4.82 -1.22 -6.79
C LEU A 115 -6.25 -1.15 -7.34
N SER A 116 -6.64 0.02 -7.83
CA SER A 116 -7.91 0.23 -8.51
C SER A 116 -7.99 -0.60 -9.79
N VAL A 117 -9.19 -1.05 -10.13
CA VAL A 117 -9.49 -1.73 -11.40
C VAL A 117 -10.05 -0.77 -12.47
N VAL A 118 -10.10 0.53 -12.17
CA VAL A 118 -10.51 1.57 -13.11
C VAL A 118 -9.39 1.79 -14.12
N LEU A 119 -9.77 1.84 -15.40
CA LEU A 119 -8.86 2.01 -16.52
C LEU A 119 -9.00 3.42 -17.09
N ASP A 120 -7.90 3.98 -17.59
CA ASP A 120 -7.95 5.18 -18.41
C ASP A 120 -8.82 4.94 -19.66
N PRO A 121 -9.78 5.83 -19.99
CA PRO A 121 -10.72 5.59 -21.09
C PRO A 121 -10.07 5.63 -22.48
N ASN A 122 -8.89 6.22 -22.64
CA ASN A 122 -8.21 6.32 -23.93
C ASN A 122 -7.35 5.09 -24.20
N VAL A 123 -6.57 4.64 -23.20
CA VAL A 123 -5.58 3.58 -23.39
C VAL A 123 -5.91 2.25 -22.69
N HIS A 124 -6.98 2.21 -21.88
CA HIS A 124 -7.41 1.02 -21.12
C HIS A 124 -6.33 0.47 -20.17
N ILE A 125 -5.46 1.32 -19.64
CA ILE A 125 -4.43 0.98 -18.65
C ILE A 125 -4.85 1.53 -17.30
N GLY A 126 -4.72 0.72 -16.25
CA GLY A 126 -5.03 1.12 -14.88
C GLY A 126 -3.98 2.04 -14.25
N GLU A 127 -4.39 2.81 -13.24
CA GLU A 127 -3.51 3.66 -12.45
C GLU A 127 -2.83 2.85 -11.33
N TYR A 128 -1.50 2.86 -11.31
CA TYR A 128 -0.68 2.03 -10.41
C TYR A 128 0.45 2.81 -9.70
N LYS A 129 0.48 4.14 -9.87
CA LYS A 129 1.52 5.07 -9.38
C LYS A 129 0.96 6.14 -8.46
N ALA A 130 -0.33 6.44 -8.54
CA ALA A 130 -0.99 7.40 -7.66
C ALA A 130 -2.40 6.93 -7.27
N LEU A 131 -2.53 6.42 -6.05
CA LEU A 131 -3.81 6.02 -5.45
C LEU A 131 -3.92 6.58 -4.04
N THR A 132 -5.11 6.67 -3.48
CA THR A 132 -5.28 7.02 -2.06
C THR A 132 -5.26 5.77 -1.19
N CYS A 133 -4.56 5.85 -0.06
CA CYS A 133 -4.49 4.79 0.93
C CYS A 133 -4.48 5.37 2.34
N ASP A 134 -4.60 4.47 3.31
CA ASP A 134 -4.24 4.71 4.70
C ASP A 134 -3.21 3.69 5.16
N ILE A 135 -2.46 4.01 6.21
CA ILE A 135 -1.43 3.13 6.79
C ILE A 135 -1.51 3.11 8.31
N GLN A 136 -1.54 1.93 8.90
CA GLN A 136 -1.62 1.72 10.35
C GLN A 136 -0.43 0.90 10.85
N PRO A 137 0.09 1.15 12.06
CA PRO A 137 1.10 0.29 12.64
C PRO A 137 0.53 -1.11 12.93
N GLY A 138 1.40 -2.12 12.86
CA GLY A 138 1.08 -3.51 13.14
C GLY A 138 0.68 -4.32 11.91
N ARG A 139 0.57 -5.63 12.14
CA ARG A 139 0.22 -6.63 11.13
C ARG A 139 -1.24 -6.53 10.73
N ARG A 140 -1.52 -6.89 9.48
CA ARG A 140 -2.91 -6.89 9.02
C ARG A 140 -3.69 -8.00 9.69
N PRO A 141 -4.98 -7.79 9.99
CA PRO A 141 -5.86 -8.88 10.38
C PRO A 141 -5.93 -9.97 9.29
N ARG A 142 -6.29 -11.19 9.70
CA ARG A 142 -6.49 -12.35 8.82
C ARG A 142 -7.97 -12.73 8.74
N GLY A 143 -8.35 -13.50 7.72
CA GLY A 143 -9.71 -14.03 7.57
C GLY A 143 -10.80 -12.94 7.58
N ARG A 144 -11.89 -13.21 8.30
CA ARG A 144 -13.05 -12.30 8.38
C ARG A 144 -12.69 -10.92 8.95
N SER A 145 -11.81 -10.86 9.93
CA SER A 145 -11.39 -9.60 10.55
C SER A 145 -10.69 -8.64 9.57
N ARG A 146 -10.09 -9.16 8.49
CA ARG A 146 -9.56 -8.32 7.41
C ARG A 146 -10.68 -7.65 6.60
N LEU A 147 -11.74 -8.41 6.31
CA LEU A 147 -12.89 -7.88 5.59
C LEU A 147 -13.59 -6.82 6.42
N ASP A 148 -13.78 -7.09 7.72
CA ASP A 148 -14.40 -6.13 8.64
C ASP A 148 -13.56 -4.84 8.75
N LEU A 149 -12.22 -4.93 8.70
CA LEU A 149 -11.34 -3.75 8.62
C LEU A 149 -11.64 -2.92 7.36
N VAL A 150 -11.65 -3.54 6.18
CA VAL A 150 -11.87 -2.84 4.91
C VAL A 150 -13.28 -2.24 4.85
N ASP A 151 -14.30 -2.94 5.35
CA ASP A 151 -15.68 -2.44 5.39
C ASP A 151 -15.85 -1.23 6.33
N ARG A 152 -15.07 -1.18 7.43
CA ARG A 152 -15.01 0.04 8.26
C ARG A 152 -14.45 1.22 7.46
N TYR A 153 -13.35 1.03 6.73
CA TYR A 153 -12.78 2.11 5.90
C TYR A 153 -13.73 2.56 4.81
N ARG A 154 -14.43 1.64 4.14
CA ARG A 154 -15.47 1.97 3.15
C ARG A 154 -16.60 2.79 3.76
N SER A 155 -17.04 2.42 4.96
CA SER A 155 -18.09 3.13 5.70
C SER A 155 -17.64 4.55 6.08
N LEU A 156 -16.41 4.70 6.58
CA LEU A 156 -15.79 6.00 6.85
C LEU A 156 -15.64 6.84 5.57
N ALA A 157 -15.41 6.19 4.44
CA ALA A 157 -15.29 6.85 3.16
C ALA A 157 -16.63 7.26 2.53
N GLY A 158 -17.77 7.06 3.22
CA GLY A 158 -19.10 7.37 2.70
C GLY A 158 -19.67 6.33 1.73
N GLY A 159 -19.02 5.16 1.58
CA GLY A 159 -19.42 4.08 0.68
C GLY A 159 -20.53 3.16 1.22
N GLY A 160 -21.39 3.65 2.11
CA GLY A 160 -22.46 2.89 2.76
C GLY A 160 -23.66 2.56 1.85
N GLY A 161 -23.44 1.91 0.73
CA GLY A 161 -24.47 1.25 -0.08
C GLY A 161 -24.21 -0.24 -0.12
N ARG A 162 -24.99 -1.03 0.63
CA ARG A 162 -25.01 -2.50 0.48
C ARG A 162 -25.36 -2.82 -0.97
N PRO A 163 -24.66 -3.72 -1.68
CA PRO A 163 -25.21 -4.30 -2.90
C PRO A 163 -26.51 -5.03 -2.54
N ALA A 164 -27.56 -4.77 -3.32
CA ALA A 164 -28.83 -5.47 -3.26
C ALA A 164 -28.66 -6.96 -3.62
#